data_AF-A0A957D4T8-F1
#
_entry.id   AF-A0A957D4T8-F1
#
_cell.length_a   1.000
_cell.length_b   1.000
_cell.length_c   1.000
_cell.angle_alpha   90.00
_cell.angle_beta   90.00
_cell.angle_gamma   90.00
#
_symmetry.space_group_name_H-M   'P 1'
#
loop_
_entity.id
_entity.type
_entity.pdbx_description
1 polymer ?
#
loop_
_entity_poly.entity_id
_entity_poly.type
_entity_poly.pdbx_seq_one_letter_code
_entity_poly.pdbx_strand_id
1 'polypeptide(L)' 'MMEKRQIYLDHGASTPLDEAVMAAMQPYWAEVYGNPGSAHGYGRSANHALETARRTVADLLHAQPDEVAFT' A
#
# COMPACT_ATOMS: atom_id res chain seq x y z
N MET A 1 30.31 -25.59 -14.33
CA MET A 1 30.33 -24.21 -13.80
C MET A 1 29.40 -24.19 -12.59
N MET A 2 29.88 -23.81 -11.40
CA MET A 2 29.00 -23.69 -10.23
C MET A 2 28.17 -22.40 -10.38
N GLU A 3 26.84 -22.47 -10.30
CA GLU A 3 26.04 -21.25 -10.25
C GLU A 3 26.38 -20.45 -9.00
N LYS A 4 26.71 -19.16 -9.17
CA LYS A 4 26.90 -18.25 -8.05
C LYS A 4 25.53 -17.85 -7.51
N ARG A 5 25.23 -18.28 -6.28
CA ARG A 5 24.05 -17.83 -5.54
C ARG A 5 24.14 -16.32 -5.31
N GLN A 6 23.15 -15.59 -5.80
CA GLN A 6 22.96 -14.18 -5.47
C GLN A 6 22.39 -14.06 -4.06
N ILE A 7 22.95 -13.18 -3.24
CA ILE A 7 22.46 -12.89 -1.89
C ILE A 7 22.25 -11.37 -1.81
N TYR A 8 21.03 -10.96 -1.52
CA TYR A 8 20.69 -9.55 -1.34
C TYR A 8 21.00 -9.13 0.09
N LEU A 9 21.96 -8.21 0.26
CA LEU A 9 22.41 -7.72 1.56
C LEU A 9 22.26 -6.20 1.70
N ASP A 10 21.47 -5.58 0.82
CA ASP A 10 21.30 -4.12 0.75
C ASP A 10 19.92 -3.65 1.26
N HIS A 11 19.43 -4.31 2.32
CA HIS A 11 18.15 -3.97 2.97
C HIS A 11 18.11 -2.58 3.62
N GLY A 12 19.26 -1.91 3.74
CA GLY A 12 19.34 -0.51 4.18
C GLY A 12 18.98 0.49 3.07
N ALA A 13 19.11 0.12 1.79
CA ALA A 13 18.72 0.96 0.67
C ALA A 13 17.24 0.77 0.28
N SER A 14 16.78 -0.48 0.21
CA SER A 14 15.37 -0.83 -0.02
C SER A 14 15.13 -2.30 0.34
N THR A 15 13.86 -2.71 0.36
CA THR A 15 13.48 -4.10 0.66
C THR A 15 12.64 -4.69 -0.46
N PRO A 16 12.74 -6.01 -0.72
CA PRO A 16 11.79 -6.68 -1.61
C PRO A 16 10.36 -6.53 -1.07
N LEU A 17 9.40 -6.44 -1.98
CA LEU A 17 7.99 -6.37 -1.61
C LEU A 17 7.53 -7.69 -0.99
N ASP A 18 6.88 -7.63 0.17
CA ASP A 18 6.26 -8.79 0.80
C ASP A 18 5.08 -9.28 -0.06
N GLU A 19 4.96 -10.60 -0.24
CA GLU A 19 3.89 -11.21 -1.03
C GLU A 19 2.49 -10.83 -0.53
N ALA A 20 2.31 -10.69 0.78
CA ALA A 20 1.04 -10.25 1.37
C ALA A 20 0.73 -8.79 1.01
N VAL A 21 1.74 -7.93 0.91
CA VAL A 21 1.57 -6.54 0.46
C VAL A 21 1.19 -6.50 -1.02
N MET A 22 1.84 -7.32 -1.86
CA MET A 22 1.46 -7.46 -3.26
C MET A 22 -0.01 -7.89 -3.40
N ALA A 23 -0.42 -8.92 -2.67
CA ALA A 23 -1.80 -9.41 -2.69
C ALA A 23 -2.80 -8.36 -2.21
N ALA A 24 -2.47 -7.59 -1.17
CA ALA A 24 -3.31 -6.50 -0.68
C ALA A 24 -3.43 -5.34 -1.69
N MET A 25 -2.37 -5.08 -2.48
CA MET A 25 -2.36 -4.01 -3.47
C MET A 25 -3.06 -4.39 -4.78
N GLN A 26 -3.04 -5.68 -5.16
CA GLN A 26 -3.49 -6.16 -6.47
C GLN A 26 -4.93 -5.72 -6.86
N PRO A 27 -5.94 -5.71 -5.95
CA PRO A 27 -7.30 -5.30 -6.30
C PRO A 27 -7.41 -3.86 -6.81
N TYR A 28 -6.51 -2.96 -6.38
CA TYR A 28 -6.56 -1.54 -6.75
C TYR A 28 -6.04 -1.26 -8.17
N TRP A 29 -5.48 -2.28 -8.83
CA TRP A 29 -5.08 -2.20 -10.24
C TRP A 29 -6.18 -2.65 -11.21
N ALA A 30 -7.17 -3.40 -10.75
CA ALA A 30 -8.15 -4.07 -11.64
C ALA A 30 -9.61 -3.90 -11.20
N GLU A 31 -9.92 -3.96 -9.91
CA GLU A 31 -11.29 -4.01 -9.39
C GLU A 31 -11.71 -2.68 -8.75
N VAL A 32 -10.83 -2.07 -7.97
CA VAL A 32 -11.07 -0.81 -7.25
C VAL A 32 -10.21 0.30 -7.85
N TYR A 33 -10.54 0.68 -9.08
CA TYR A 33 -9.80 1.65 -9.90
C TYR A 33 -10.42 3.07 -9.93
N GLY A 34 -11.51 3.29 -9.18
CA GLY A 34 -12.21 4.56 -9.18
C GLY A 34 -11.36 5.71 -8.64
N ASN A 35 -11.59 6.94 -9.13
CA ASN A 35 -10.98 8.12 -8.53
C ASN A 35 -11.60 8.37 -7.15
N PRO A 36 -10.83 8.38 -6.05
CA PRO A 36 -11.35 8.57 -4.69
C PRO A 36 -12.01 9.93 -4.46
N GLY A 37 -11.76 10.93 -5.31
CA GLY A 37 -12.45 12.22 -5.26
C GLY A 37 -13.86 12.21 -5.86
N SER A 38 -14.25 11.14 -6.56
CA SER A 38 -15.55 11.04 -7.21
C SER A 38 -16.66 10.63 -6.23
N ALA A 39 -17.81 11.32 -6.30
CA ALA A 39 -18.95 11.03 -5.42
C ALA A 39 -19.70 9.72 -5.75
N HIS A 40 -19.51 9.13 -6.94
CA HIS A 40 -20.19 7.90 -7.37
C HIS A 40 -19.60 6.64 -6.73
N GLY A 41 -20.30 5.50 -6.89
CA GLY A 41 -19.95 4.22 -6.24
C GLY A 41 -18.48 3.83 -6.35
N TYR A 42 -17.93 3.82 -7.57
CA TYR A 42 -16.50 3.49 -7.78
C TYR A 42 -15.53 4.39 -7.01
N GLY A 43 -15.82 5.69 -6.91
CA GLY A 43 -14.97 6.63 -6.19
C GLY A 43 -15.05 6.43 -4.68
N ARG A 44 -16.27 6.19 -4.16
CA ARG A 44 -16.46 5.85 -2.74
C ARG A 44 -15.73 4.58 -2.33
N SER A 45 -15.72 3.54 -3.18
CA SER A 45 -14.96 2.31 -2.90
C SER A 45 -13.46 2.56 -2.81
N ALA A 46 -12.90 3.35 -3.74
CA ALA A 46 -11.48 3.72 -3.70
C ALA A 46 -11.14 4.62 -2.51
N ASN A 47 -12.01 5.58 -2.18
CA ASN A 47 -11.83 6.43 -1.00
C ASN A 47 -11.82 5.61 0.30
N HIS A 48 -12.72 4.63 0.42
CA HIS A 48 -12.75 3.74 1.58
C HIS A 48 -11.43 2.99 1.79
N ALA A 49 -10.80 2.54 0.70
CA ALA A 49 -9.50 1.89 0.76
C ALA A 49 -8.39 2.83 1.27
N LEU A 50 -8.35 4.08 0.78
CA LEU A 50 -7.41 5.09 1.25
C LEU A 50 -7.62 5.45 2.73
N GLU A 51 -8.87 5.61 3.17
CA GLU A 51 -9.17 5.92 4.56
C GLU A 51 -8.85 4.77 5.51
N THR A 52 -8.99 3.53 5.03
CA THR A 52 -8.57 2.34 5.79
C THR A 52 -7.04 2.32 5.92
N ALA A 53 -6.30 2.53 4.84
CA ALA A 53 -4.83 2.62 4.87
C ALA A 53 -4.35 3.74 5.80
N ARG A 54 -5.00 4.90 5.76
CA ARG A 54 -4.70 6.07 6.62
C ARG A 54 -4.84 5.72 8.10
N ARG A 55 -5.94 5.06 8.48
CA ARG A 55 -6.18 4.59 9.86
C ARG A 55 -5.11 3.59 10.29
N THR A 56 -4.79 2.61 9.46
CA THR A 56 -3.73 1.63 9.78
C THR A 56 -2.39 2.30 10.05
N VAL A 57 -2.00 3.29 9.25
CA VAL A 57 -0.77 4.05 9.47
C VAL A 57 -0.85 4.89 10.73
N ALA A 58 -1.97 5.58 10.96
CA ALA A 58 -2.18 6.38 12.15
C ALA A 58 -2.09 5.55 13.44
N ASP A 59 -2.75 4.37 13.46
CA ASP A 59 -2.72 3.44 14.59
C ASP A 59 -1.30 2.94 14.88
N LEU A 60 -0.53 2.61 13.84
CA LEU A 60 0.86 2.17 13.95
C LEU A 60 1.78 3.27 14.53
N LEU A 61 1.51 4.53 14.17
CA LEU A 61 2.28 5.69 14.60
C LEU A 61 1.74 6.37 15.86
N HIS A 62 0.64 5.87 16.42
CA HIS A 62 -0.10 6.50 17.52
C HIS A 62 -0.51 7.96 17.24
N ALA A 63 -0.90 8.25 16.00
CA ALA A 63 -1.36 9.56 15.54
C ALA A 63 -2.88 9.55 15.28
N GLN A 64 -3.47 10.72 15.05
CA GLN A 64 -4.81 10.81 14.51
C GLN A 64 -4.79 10.61 12.98
N PRO A 65 -5.84 10.00 12.38
CA PRO A 65 -5.87 9.77 10.93
C PRO A 65 -5.67 11.04 10.09
N ASP A 66 -6.20 12.18 10.53
CA ASP A 66 -6.10 13.48 9.85
C ASP A 66 -4.70 14.11 9.92
N GLU A 67 -3.79 13.58 10.75
CA GLU A 67 -2.38 13.98 10.79
C GLU A 67 -1.52 13.23 9.76
N VAL A 68 -2.04 12.14 9.17
CA VAL A 68 -1.30 11.35 8.18
C VAL A 68 -1.47 11.99 6.79
N ALA A 69 -0.37 12.35 6.14
CA ALA A 69 -0.34 12.74 4.73
C ALA A 69 0.50 11.74 3.93
N PHE A 70 -0.04 11.21 2.82
CA PHE A 70 0.70 10.32 1.91
C PHE A 70 1.52 11.17 0.92
N THR A 71 2.80 10.83 0.72
CA THR A 71 3.77 11.57 -0.12
C THR A 71 4.53 10.65 -1.06
#